data_AF-A0A9J9BA12-F1
#
_entry.id   AF-A0A9J9BA12-F1
#
_cell.length_a   1.000
_cell.length_b   1.000
_cell.length_c   1.000
_cell.angle_alpha   90.00
_cell.angle_beta   90.00
_cell.angle_gamma   90.00
#
_symmetry.space_group_name_H-M   'P 1'
#
loop_
_entity.id
_entity.type
_entity.pdbx_description
1 polymer ?
#
loop_
_entity_poly.entity_id
_entity_poly.type
_entity_poly.pdbx_seq_one_letter_code
_entity_poly.pdbx_strand_id
1 'polypeptide(L)'
;MNLPNSIKPSAQSGFTLIELIIVIVILGTLAVTAAPKFLDLNGDAKIAVLESVGGAMLSASKLVYAKSAIRGQNSLQLSNIDIDGDGSSDIETRYGYPSGSRNSGISAAMSSNFEKDWIWSTDYRRTKLYLTFASLTHTSGAYVNQVPIVATNCYLIYYRAENLGETPSIEYTTSGC
;
A
#
# COMPACT_ATOMS: atom_id res chain seq x y z
N MET A 1 -68.44 -30.84 15.59
CA MET A 1 -67.81 -30.79 16.93
C MET A 1 -66.46 -30.13 16.73
N ASN A 2 -66.35 -28.81 16.94
CA ASN A 2 -65.09 -28.06 16.78
C ASN A 2 -64.64 -27.54 18.14
N LEU A 3 -63.43 -27.90 18.54
CA LEU A 3 -62.77 -27.41 19.75
C LEU A 3 -62.20 -26.00 19.50
N PRO A 4 -62.38 -25.04 20.43
CA PRO A 4 -61.73 -23.74 20.33
C PRO A 4 -60.23 -23.87 20.59
N ASN A 5 -59.42 -23.33 19.69
CA ASN A 5 -57.97 -23.29 19.81
C ASN A 5 -57.57 -22.24 20.86
N SER A 6 -56.92 -22.67 21.94
CA SER A 6 -56.44 -21.79 23.02
C SER A 6 -55.12 -21.14 22.60
N ILE A 7 -55.16 -19.85 22.26
CA ILE A 7 -53.95 -19.05 22.00
C ILE A 7 -53.35 -18.68 23.36
N LYS A 8 -52.22 -19.31 23.71
CA LYS A 8 -51.43 -18.94 24.90
C LYS A 8 -50.75 -17.59 24.64
N PRO A 9 -50.91 -16.56 25.50
CA PRO A 9 -50.16 -15.32 25.37
C PRO A 9 -48.68 -15.59 25.67
N SER A 10 -47.80 -15.21 24.74
CA SER A 10 -46.36 -15.19 24.98
C SER A 10 -46.04 -14.16 26.06
N ALA A 11 -45.36 -14.57 27.13
CA ALA A 11 -44.86 -13.65 28.14
C ALA A 11 -43.83 -12.71 27.49
N GLN A 12 -44.24 -11.47 27.24
CA GLN A 12 -43.34 -10.42 26.77
C GLN A 12 -42.44 -10.03 27.95
N SER A 13 -41.23 -10.56 28.01
CA SER A 13 -40.21 -10.10 28.96
C SER A 13 -39.76 -8.70 28.50
N GLY A 14 -40.26 -7.67 29.18
CA GLY A 14 -39.85 -6.29 28.93
C GLY A 14 -38.49 -6.00 29.57
N PHE A 15 -37.64 -5.27 28.86
CA PHE A 15 -36.38 -4.73 29.38
C PHE A 15 -36.68 -3.72 30.51
N THR A 16 -35.93 -3.77 31.60
CA THR A 16 -36.07 -2.79 32.68
C THR A 16 -35.43 -1.46 32.29
N LEU A 17 -35.95 -0.36 32.82
CA LEU A 17 -35.42 0.98 32.57
C LEU A 17 -33.95 1.10 33.05
N ILE A 18 -33.61 0.42 34.14
CA ILE A 18 -32.24 0.39 34.68
C ILE A 18 -31.28 -0.38 33.76
N GLU A 19 -31.72 -1.50 33.16
CA GLU A 19 -30.89 -2.23 32.20
C GLU A 19 -30.57 -1.38 30.97
N LEU A 20 -31.54 -0.60 30.47
CA LEU A 20 -31.29 0.31 29.35
C LEU A 20 -30.30 1.42 29.74
N ILE A 21 -30.44 2.00 30.94
CA ILE A 21 -29.52 3.04 31.43
C ILE A 21 -28.09 2.49 31.57
N ILE A 22 -27.92 1.32 32.17
CA ILE A 22 -26.59 0.73 32.37
C ILE A 22 -25.92 0.47 31.02
N VAL A 23 -26.67 -0.03 30.02
CA VAL A 23 -26.13 -0.27 28.67
C VAL A 23 -25.63 1.02 28.03
N ILE A 24 -26.41 2.11 28.05
CA ILE A 24 -25.97 3.38 27.45
C ILE A 24 -24.80 4.01 28.22
N VAL A 25 -24.72 3.83 29.54
CA VAL A 25 -23.59 4.31 30.35
C VAL A 25 -22.32 3.53 29.99
N ILE A 26 -22.41 2.20 29.90
CA ILE A 26 -21.26 1.36 29.51
C ILE A 26 -20.81 1.72 28.10
N LEU A 27 -21.73 1.77 27.12
CA LEU A 27 -21.39 2.15 25.74
C LEU A 27 -20.83 3.58 25.66
N GLY A 28 -21.35 4.51 26.47
CA GLY A 28 -20.84 5.88 26.56
C GLY A 28 -19.40 5.95 27.05
N THR A 29 -19.06 5.22 28.13
CA THR A 29 -17.68 5.19 28.64
C THR A 29 -16.70 4.52 27.67
N LEU A 30 -17.09 3.40 27.06
CA LEU A 30 -16.25 2.70 26.07
C LEU A 30 -15.99 3.57 24.84
N ALA A 31 -16.98 4.31 24.36
CA ALA A 31 -16.83 5.20 23.22
C ALA A 31 -15.82 6.33 23.48
N VAL A 32 -15.86 6.95 24.68
CA VAL A 32 -14.95 8.05 25.04
C VAL A 32 -13.50 7.59 25.11
N THR A 33 -13.23 6.37 25.60
CA THR A 33 -11.86 5.86 25.69
C THR A 33 -11.34 5.24 24.39
N ALA A 34 -12.23 4.71 23.53
CA ALA A 34 -11.83 4.03 22.29
C ALA A 34 -11.62 5.00 21.12
N ALA A 35 -12.38 6.10 21.06
CA ALA A 35 -12.35 7.03 19.91
C ALA A 35 -10.97 7.68 19.66
N PRO A 36 -10.23 8.21 20.67
CA PRO A 36 -8.92 8.82 20.42
C PRO A 36 -7.91 7.80 19.86
N LYS A 37 -7.86 6.61 20.47
CA LYS A 37 -6.95 5.54 20.05
C LYS A 37 -7.26 5.02 18.65
N PHE A 38 -8.53 4.95 18.26
CA PHE A 38 -8.91 4.50 16.92
C PHE A 38 -8.44 5.47 15.83
N LEU A 39 -8.40 6.78 16.11
CA LEU A 39 -7.92 7.78 15.15
C LEU A 39 -6.42 7.63 14.88
N ASP A 40 -5.60 7.49 15.93
CA ASP A 40 -4.14 7.34 15.81
C ASP A 40 -3.75 6.03 15.08
N LEU A 41 -4.47 4.93 15.36
CA LEU A 41 -4.21 3.63 14.73
C LEU A 41 -4.34 3.63 13.20
N ASN A 42 -5.20 4.50 12.64
CA ASN A 42 -5.34 4.60 11.19
C ASN A 42 -4.13 5.24 10.52
N GLY A 43 -3.52 6.25 11.15
CA GLY A 43 -2.28 6.88 10.67
C GLY A 43 -1.10 5.92 10.77
N ASP A 44 -0.92 5.30 11.94
CA ASP A 44 0.13 4.30 12.17
C ASP A 44 0.00 3.11 11.22
N ALA A 45 -1.22 2.65 10.94
CA ALA A 45 -1.46 1.58 9.97
C ALA A 45 -1.02 1.97 8.55
N LYS A 46 -1.31 3.20 8.09
CA LYS A 46 -0.85 3.68 6.79
C LYS A 46 0.67 3.76 6.73
N ILE A 47 1.31 4.28 7.78
CA ILE A 47 2.78 4.35 7.87
C ILE A 47 3.38 2.95 7.76
N ALA A 48 2.88 1.99 8.54
CA ALA A 48 3.36 0.61 8.51
C ALA A 48 3.18 -0.05 7.13
N VAL A 49 2.05 0.20 6.45
CA VAL A 49 1.83 -0.30 5.09
C VAL A 49 2.78 0.34 4.10
N LEU A 50 3.03 1.65 4.20
CA LEU A 50 3.96 2.37 3.33
C LEU A 50 5.39 1.84 3.50
N GLU A 51 5.84 1.63 4.73
CA GLU A 51 7.12 1.02 5.06
C GLU A 51 7.22 -0.43 4.57
N SER A 52 6.14 -1.22 4.70
CA SER A 52 6.07 -2.58 4.18
C SER A 52 6.24 -2.61 2.66
N VAL A 53 5.60 -1.70 1.95
CA VAL A 53 5.75 -1.60 0.48
C VAL A 53 7.15 -1.15 0.09
N GLY A 54 7.74 -0.20 0.80
CA GLY A 54 9.13 0.17 0.56
C GLY A 54 10.10 -0.99 0.80
N GLY A 55 9.92 -1.75 1.88
CA GLY A 55 10.67 -2.97 2.14
C GLY A 55 10.53 -4.00 1.00
N ALA A 56 9.32 -4.18 0.48
CA ALA A 56 9.06 -5.05 -0.67
C ALA A 56 9.77 -4.55 -1.95
N MET A 57 9.76 -3.25 -2.23
CA MET A 57 10.47 -2.65 -3.36
C MET A 57 11.99 -2.89 -3.29
N LEU A 58 12.59 -2.72 -2.11
CA LEU A 58 14.02 -3.02 -1.91
C LEU A 58 14.33 -4.51 -2.07
N SER A 59 13.44 -5.38 -1.56
CA SER A 59 13.56 -6.83 -1.71
C SER A 59 13.50 -7.26 -3.18
N ALA A 60 12.50 -6.79 -3.92
CA ALA A 60 12.38 -7.04 -5.35
C ALA A 60 13.58 -6.49 -6.14
N SER A 61 14.08 -5.32 -5.75
CA SER A 61 15.28 -4.74 -6.37
C SER A 61 16.50 -5.66 -6.23
N LYS A 62 16.69 -6.28 -5.06
CA LYS A 62 17.77 -7.26 -4.84
C LYS A 62 17.57 -8.54 -5.65
N LEU A 63 16.33 -9.01 -5.79
CA LEU A 63 16.01 -10.18 -6.62
C LEU A 63 16.31 -9.92 -8.10
N VAL A 64 15.89 -8.76 -8.61
CA VAL A 64 16.18 -8.31 -9.98
C VAL A 64 17.69 -8.18 -10.21
N TYR A 65 18.41 -7.60 -9.24
CA TYR A 65 19.88 -7.54 -9.28
C TYR A 65 20.53 -8.91 -9.35
N ALA A 66 20.08 -9.86 -8.53
CA ALA A 66 20.61 -11.22 -8.56
C ALA A 66 20.39 -11.87 -9.94
N LYS A 67 19.21 -11.71 -10.54
CA LYS A 67 18.92 -12.21 -11.89
C LYS A 67 19.79 -11.51 -12.95
N SER A 68 19.93 -10.19 -12.87
CA SER A 68 20.80 -9.43 -13.78
C SER A 68 22.26 -9.87 -13.67
N ALA A 69 22.75 -10.15 -12.46
CA ALA A 69 24.11 -10.64 -12.24
C ALA A 69 24.33 -12.04 -12.83
N ILE A 70 23.36 -12.95 -12.70
CA ILE A 70 23.40 -14.28 -13.34
C ILE A 70 23.48 -14.16 -14.86
N ARG A 71 22.80 -13.16 -15.44
CA ARG A 71 22.86 -12.85 -16.88
C ARG A 71 24.12 -12.07 -17.30
N GLY A 72 24.98 -11.68 -16.35
CA GLY A 72 26.17 -10.87 -16.61
C GLY A 72 25.87 -9.42 -17.01
N GLN A 73 24.68 -8.92 -16.69
CA GLN A 73 24.18 -7.60 -17.10
C GLN A 73 24.17 -6.57 -15.97
N ASN A 74 24.59 -6.95 -14.75
CA ASN A 74 24.56 -6.10 -13.56
C ASN A 74 25.52 -4.90 -13.63
N SER A 75 26.48 -4.89 -14.55
CA SER A 75 27.38 -3.74 -14.76
C SER A 75 26.91 -2.79 -15.86
N LEU A 76 25.87 -3.15 -16.61
CA LEU A 76 25.36 -2.34 -17.71
C LEU A 76 24.57 -1.15 -17.18
N GLN A 77 24.82 0.03 -17.74
CA GLN A 77 24.11 1.25 -17.36
C GLN A 77 22.60 1.17 -17.63
N LEU A 78 22.21 0.47 -18.69
CA LEU A 78 20.83 0.19 -19.06
C LEU A 78 20.78 -1.19 -19.72
N SER A 79 19.86 -2.04 -19.26
CA SER A 79 19.64 -3.38 -19.82
C SER A 79 18.20 -3.80 -19.60
N ASN A 80 17.72 -4.80 -20.34
CA ASN A 80 16.44 -5.44 -20.09
C ASN A 80 16.69 -6.91 -19.78
N ILE A 81 16.23 -7.36 -18.62
CA ILE A 81 16.37 -8.75 -18.19
C ILE A 81 15.09 -9.52 -18.43
N ASP A 82 15.26 -10.74 -18.91
CA ASP A 82 14.25 -11.79 -18.96
C ASP A 82 14.32 -12.60 -17.64
N ILE A 83 13.28 -12.45 -16.83
CA ILE A 83 13.16 -12.97 -15.47
C ILE A 83 12.64 -14.41 -15.48
N ASP A 84 11.74 -14.78 -16.38
CA ASP A 84 11.10 -16.10 -16.41
C ASP A 84 11.69 -17.05 -17.47
N GLY A 85 12.52 -16.53 -18.36
CA GLY A 85 13.18 -17.28 -19.43
C GLY A 85 12.29 -17.53 -20.64
N ASP A 86 11.20 -16.79 -20.81
CA ASP A 86 10.27 -16.95 -21.93
C ASP A 86 10.78 -16.33 -23.25
N GLY A 87 11.93 -15.64 -23.21
CA GLY A 87 12.54 -14.96 -24.36
C GLY A 87 12.06 -13.52 -24.56
N SER A 88 11.20 -13.01 -23.69
CA SER A 88 10.72 -11.63 -23.63
C SER A 88 11.46 -10.84 -22.55
N SER A 89 11.56 -9.53 -22.75
CA SER A 89 12.14 -8.64 -21.75
C SER A 89 11.10 -8.21 -20.74
N ASP A 90 11.33 -8.49 -19.45
CA ASP A 90 10.39 -8.16 -18.37
C ASP A 90 10.72 -6.84 -17.70
N ILE A 91 11.97 -6.70 -17.25
CA ILE A 91 12.38 -5.60 -16.37
C ILE A 91 13.59 -4.86 -16.94
N GLU A 92 13.39 -3.57 -17.18
CA GLU A 92 14.43 -2.59 -17.44
C GLU A 92 15.24 -2.36 -16.17
N THR A 93 16.54 -2.63 -16.26
CA THR A 93 17.51 -2.48 -15.17
C THR A 93 18.54 -1.41 -15.49
N ARG A 94 19.09 -0.77 -14.45
CA ARG A 94 20.26 0.10 -14.49
C ARG A 94 21.23 -0.36 -13.42
N TYR A 95 22.45 -0.71 -13.83
CA TYR A 95 23.47 -1.29 -12.95
C TYR A 95 22.92 -2.51 -12.19
N GLY A 96 22.13 -3.33 -12.88
CA GLY A 96 21.49 -4.54 -12.36
C GLY A 96 20.22 -4.33 -11.55
N TYR A 97 19.95 -3.14 -11.01
CA TYR A 97 18.74 -2.85 -10.25
C TYR A 97 17.58 -2.39 -11.15
N PRO A 98 16.31 -2.55 -10.72
CA PRO A 98 15.19 -2.01 -11.47
C PRO A 98 15.33 -0.50 -11.72
N SER A 99 15.09 -0.09 -12.95
CA SER A 99 15.06 1.31 -13.35
C SER A 99 13.84 2.05 -12.78
N GLY A 100 13.80 3.36 -12.95
CA GLY A 100 12.59 4.16 -12.71
C GLY A 100 11.63 4.19 -13.91
N SER A 101 11.79 3.30 -14.90
CA SER A 101 10.88 3.23 -16.04
C SER A 101 9.44 3.02 -15.58
N ARG A 102 8.51 3.70 -16.27
CA ARG A 102 7.09 3.69 -15.91
C ARG A 102 6.47 2.30 -16.03
N ASN A 103 6.82 1.58 -17.09
CA ASN A 103 6.11 0.35 -17.45
C ASN A 103 7.00 -0.89 -17.34
N SER A 104 8.31 -0.72 -17.22
CA SER A 104 9.28 -1.81 -17.22
C SER A 104 10.29 -1.71 -16.07
N GLY A 105 10.17 -0.73 -15.17
CA GLY A 105 11.13 -0.52 -14.09
C GLY A 105 10.74 -1.24 -12.80
N ILE A 106 10.98 -0.57 -11.67
CA ILE A 106 10.55 -1.03 -10.35
C ILE A 106 9.03 -1.28 -10.29
N SER A 107 8.22 -0.56 -11.07
CA SER A 107 6.77 -0.76 -11.15
C SER A 107 6.42 -2.15 -11.68
N ALA A 108 7.15 -2.67 -12.67
CA ALA A 108 6.98 -4.02 -13.20
C ALA A 108 7.54 -5.10 -12.27
N ALA A 109 8.52 -4.74 -11.42
CA ALA A 109 9.03 -5.63 -10.37
C ALA A 109 8.04 -5.80 -9.20
N MET A 110 7.03 -4.93 -9.11
CA MET A 110 5.98 -4.98 -8.10
C MET A 110 4.75 -5.72 -8.63
N SER A 111 3.90 -6.18 -7.71
CA SER A 111 2.74 -7.03 -8.05
C SER A 111 1.76 -6.33 -8.99
N SER A 112 1.12 -7.10 -9.88
CA SER A 112 0.03 -6.62 -10.75
C SER A 112 -1.22 -6.16 -9.99
N ASN A 113 -1.41 -6.55 -8.72
CA ASN A 113 -2.53 -6.09 -7.88
C ASN A 113 -2.27 -4.74 -7.20
N PHE A 114 -1.12 -4.11 -7.47
CA PHE A 114 -0.75 -2.80 -6.96
C PHE A 114 -1.63 -1.66 -7.52
N GLU A 115 -2.37 -1.93 -8.58
CA GLU A 115 -3.14 -0.94 -9.33
C GLU A 115 -4.45 -0.49 -8.66
N LYS A 116 -4.82 -1.00 -7.48
CA LYS A 116 -6.05 -0.53 -6.80
C LYS A 116 -5.80 0.38 -5.62
N ASP A 117 -4.76 0.09 -4.86
CA ASP A 117 -4.54 0.77 -3.58
C ASP A 117 -3.54 1.91 -3.69
N TRP A 118 -2.88 2.02 -4.84
CA TRP A 118 -1.76 2.93 -5.03
C TRP A 118 -1.95 3.85 -6.22
N ILE A 119 -1.31 4.99 -6.10
CA ILE A 119 -1.11 6.00 -7.12
C ILE A 119 0.37 6.30 -7.15
N TRP A 120 0.92 6.43 -8.35
CA TRP A 120 2.35 6.58 -8.52
C TRP A 120 2.70 7.59 -9.61
N SER A 121 3.91 8.11 -9.52
CA SER A 121 4.46 9.06 -10.47
C SER A 121 5.96 8.84 -10.61
N THR A 122 6.55 9.39 -11.66
CA THR A 122 8.00 9.43 -11.85
C THR A 122 8.42 10.87 -12.12
N ASP A 123 9.63 11.25 -11.71
CA ASP A 123 10.22 12.49 -12.20
C ASP A 123 10.53 12.41 -13.70
N TYR A 124 10.85 13.56 -14.32
CA TYR A 124 11.13 13.62 -15.75
C TYR A 124 12.29 12.70 -16.18
N ARG A 125 13.33 12.58 -15.34
CA ARG A 125 14.51 11.76 -15.63
C ARG A 125 14.34 10.30 -15.20
N ARG A 126 13.18 9.94 -14.62
CA ARG A 126 12.88 8.58 -14.11
C ARG A 126 13.98 8.10 -13.15
N THR A 127 14.48 9.02 -12.33
CA THR A 127 15.43 8.79 -11.24
C THR A 127 14.70 8.46 -9.94
N LYS A 128 13.46 8.97 -9.80
CA LYS A 128 12.62 8.84 -8.62
C LYS A 128 11.24 8.31 -9.02
N LEU A 129 10.75 7.33 -8.27
CA LEU A 129 9.34 6.93 -8.29
C LEU A 129 8.67 7.39 -7.00
N TYR A 130 7.56 8.10 -7.13
CA TYR A 130 6.72 8.54 -6.02
C TYR A 130 5.53 7.62 -5.90
N LEU A 131 5.14 7.30 -4.67
CA LEU A 131 4.04 6.39 -4.39
C LEU A 131 3.24 6.88 -3.18
N THR A 132 1.92 6.96 -3.30
CA THR A 132 1.00 7.17 -2.17
C THR A 132 -0.27 6.33 -2.30
N PHE A 133 -1.08 6.32 -1.26
CA PHE A 133 -2.36 5.61 -1.22
C PHE A 133 -3.39 6.25 -2.15
N ALA A 134 -4.11 5.43 -2.90
CA ALA A 134 -5.23 5.86 -3.74
C ALA A 134 -6.34 6.57 -2.94
N SER A 135 -6.52 6.18 -1.67
CA SER A 135 -7.49 6.77 -0.75
C SER A 135 -7.21 8.23 -0.42
N LEU A 136 -5.97 8.71 -0.55
CA LEU A 136 -5.57 10.08 -0.26
C LEU A 136 -5.76 11.04 -1.45
N THR A 137 -5.85 10.50 -2.67
CA THR A 137 -5.95 11.28 -3.91
C THR A 137 -7.25 11.04 -4.68
N HIS A 138 -8.13 10.19 -4.13
CA HIS A 138 -9.37 9.71 -4.78
C HIS A 138 -9.15 9.14 -6.18
N THR A 139 -7.95 8.63 -6.45
CA THR A 139 -7.51 8.14 -7.76
C THR A 139 -6.78 6.82 -7.54
N SER A 140 -7.21 5.78 -8.25
CA SER A 140 -6.74 4.40 -8.07
C SER A 140 -6.08 3.90 -9.36
N GLY A 141 -4.88 3.32 -9.25
CA GLY A 141 -4.22 2.65 -10.38
C GLY A 141 -3.69 3.55 -11.48
N ALA A 142 -3.69 4.85 -11.25
CA ALA A 142 -3.29 5.81 -12.28
C ALA A 142 -1.84 6.24 -12.10
N TYR A 143 -1.15 6.38 -13.23
CA TYR A 143 0.00 7.25 -13.33
C TYR A 143 -0.46 8.71 -13.32
N VAL A 144 0.06 9.52 -12.40
CA VAL A 144 -0.25 10.95 -12.30
C VAL A 144 1.00 11.82 -12.37
N ASN A 145 0.83 13.14 -12.42
CA ASN A 145 1.94 14.05 -12.10
C ASN A 145 2.26 13.99 -10.59
N GLN A 146 3.47 14.40 -10.20
CA GLN A 146 3.93 14.28 -8.80
C GLN A 146 3.13 15.16 -7.82
N VAL A 147 2.47 16.23 -8.29
CA VAL A 147 1.80 17.25 -7.48
C VAL A 147 0.75 16.68 -6.51
N PRO A 148 -0.26 15.90 -6.96
CA PRO A 148 -1.25 15.29 -6.07
C PRO A 148 -0.62 14.34 -5.03
N ILE A 149 0.52 13.70 -5.35
CA ILE A 149 1.19 12.78 -4.43
C ILE A 149 1.89 13.56 -3.31
N VAL A 150 2.69 14.57 -3.67
CA VAL A 150 3.42 15.36 -2.66
C VAL A 150 2.49 16.18 -1.78
N ALA A 151 1.32 16.56 -2.29
CA ALA A 151 0.30 17.28 -1.52
C ALA A 151 -0.29 16.45 -0.36
N THR A 152 -0.17 15.11 -0.39
CA THR A 152 -0.69 14.26 0.70
C THR A 152 0.20 14.25 1.93
N ASN A 153 1.49 14.61 1.81
CA ASN A 153 2.50 14.41 2.86
C ASN A 153 2.56 12.96 3.42
N CYS A 154 2.03 11.98 2.69
CA CYS A 154 2.02 10.56 3.04
C CYS A 154 2.43 9.74 1.83
N TYR A 155 3.72 9.68 1.54
CA TYR A 155 4.22 9.02 0.34
C TYR A 155 5.64 8.50 0.56
N LEU A 156 6.04 7.54 -0.28
CA LEU A 156 7.42 7.10 -0.37
C LEU A 156 8.04 7.53 -1.71
N ILE A 157 9.35 7.66 -1.72
CA ILE A 157 10.16 7.90 -2.91
C ILE A 157 11.15 6.74 -3.06
N TYR A 158 11.07 6.02 -4.16
CA TYR A 158 12.11 5.07 -4.58
C TYR A 158 13.14 5.79 -5.45
N TYR A 159 14.41 5.72 -5.05
CA TYR A 159 15.56 6.20 -5.79
C TYR A 159 16.23 5.02 -6.49
N ARG A 160 16.33 5.06 -7.82
CA ARG A 160 17.08 4.02 -8.56
C ARG A 160 18.59 4.19 -8.38
N ALA A 161 19.37 3.15 -8.68
CA ALA A 161 20.82 3.27 -8.79
C ALA A 161 21.22 4.25 -9.92
N GLU A 162 22.13 5.18 -9.64
CA GLU A 162 22.63 6.14 -10.62
C GLU A 162 24.01 5.77 -11.18
N ASN A 163 24.82 5.08 -10.38
CA ASN A 163 26.15 4.62 -10.76
C ASN A 163 26.37 3.14 -10.48
N LEU A 164 27.43 2.59 -11.07
CA LEU A 164 27.86 1.22 -10.82
C LEU A 164 28.27 1.05 -9.35
N GLY A 165 27.71 0.04 -8.68
CA GLY A 165 27.98 -0.25 -7.27
C GLY A 165 27.10 0.52 -6.29
N GLU A 166 26.26 1.44 -6.75
CA GLU A 166 25.21 2.03 -5.93
C GLU A 166 23.99 1.12 -5.85
N THR A 167 23.32 1.14 -4.70
CA THR A 167 22.06 0.42 -4.47
C THR A 167 20.90 1.39 -4.46
N PRO A 168 19.71 0.99 -4.94
CA PRO A 168 18.51 1.80 -4.78
C PRO A 168 18.17 2.03 -3.31
N SER A 169 17.54 3.16 -3.03
CA SER A 169 17.14 3.58 -1.68
C SER A 169 15.69 4.05 -1.66
N ILE A 170 15.10 4.12 -0.46
CA ILE A 170 13.74 4.61 -0.26
C ILE A 170 13.72 5.66 0.84
N GLU A 171 13.01 6.75 0.58
CA GLU A 171 12.70 7.77 1.57
C GLU A 171 11.20 7.84 1.80
N TYR A 172 10.79 8.17 3.03
CA TYR A 172 9.41 8.25 3.44
C TYR A 172 9.06 9.67 3.89
N THR A 173 7.88 10.14 3.52
CA THR A 173 7.24 11.34 4.07
C THR A 173 5.92 10.91 4.67
N THR A 174 5.75 11.04 5.99
CA THR A 174 4.65 10.44 6.75
C THR A 174 3.81 11.43 7.55
N SER A 175 4.11 12.73 7.47
CA SER A 175 3.43 13.77 8.28
C SER A 175 1.96 13.99 7.93
N GLY A 176 1.50 13.50 6.78
CA GLY A 176 0.10 13.51 6.37
C GLY A 176 -0.53 12.12 6.28
N CYS A 177 0.15 11.09 6.79
CA CYS A 177 -0.46 9.79 7.04
C CYS A 177 -1.33 9.92 8.31
#